data_AF-A0A7X9E915-F1
#
_entry.id   AF-A0A7X9E915-F1
#
_cell.length_a   1.000
_cell.length_b   1.000
_cell.length_c   1.000
_cell.angle_alpha   90.00
_cell.angle_beta   90.00
_cell.angle_gamma   90.00
#
_symmetry.space_group_name_H-M   'P 1'
#
loop_
_entity.id
_entity.type
_entity.pdbx_description
1 polymer ?
#
loop_
_entity_poly.entity_id
_entity_poly.type
_entity_poly.pdbx_seq_one_letter_code
_entity_poly.pdbx_strand_id
1 'polypeptide(L)' 'MKTVFKRPHALKDKHMHYCPGCTHGIIHRLVAEVIDELGIEGKTVGVASVGCSYNNYEYFNCDMAQAAHGRA' A
#
# COMPACT_ATOMS: atom_id res chain seq x y z
N MET A 1 -5.42 17.72 22.21
CA MET A 1 -4.72 16.41 22.16
C MET A 1 -3.95 16.35 20.84
N LYS A 2 -2.64 16.04 20.85
CA LYS A 2 -1.82 15.95 19.62
C LYS A 2 -2.08 14.61 18.94
N THR A 3 -2.44 14.62 17.65
CA THR A 3 -2.54 13.40 16.86
C THR A 3 -1.14 12.84 16.65
N VAL A 4 -0.85 11.69 17.27
CA VAL A 4 0.44 10.97 17.13
C VAL A 4 0.38 9.86 16.08
N PHE A 5 -0.82 9.55 15.60
CA PHE A 5 -1.06 8.49 14.64
C PHE A 5 -2.19 8.88 13.71
N LYS A 6 -1.94 8.76 12.41
CA LYS A 6 -2.91 8.95 11.35
C LYS A 6 -2.72 7.83 10.32
N ARG A 7 -3.78 7.47 9.60
CA ARG A 7 -3.64 6.64 8.39
C ARG A 7 -2.98 7.48 7.29
N PRO A 8 -1.98 6.93 6.56
CA PRO A 8 -1.41 7.60 5.40
C PRO A 8 -2.49 7.92 4.35
N HIS A 9 -2.40 9.07 3.70
CA HIS A 9 -3.27 9.43 2.59
C HIS A 9 -3.09 8.47 1.40
N ALA A 10 -1.86 8.05 1.11
CA ALA A 10 -1.57 7.06 0.08
C ALA A 10 -2.11 5.65 0.37
N LEU A 11 -2.71 5.38 1.54
CA LEU A 11 -3.32 4.10 1.91
C LEU A 11 -4.85 4.23 2.07
N LYS A 12 -5.60 3.46 1.29
CA LYS A 12 -7.07 3.40 1.34
C LYS A 12 -7.56 2.89 2.69
N ASP A 13 -8.72 3.40 3.12
CA ASP A 13 -9.48 2.82 4.23
C ASP A 13 -10.23 1.56 3.78
N LYS A 14 -9.46 0.50 3.50
CA LYS A 14 -10.00 -0.79 3.06
C LYS A 14 -9.50 -1.90 3.96
N HIS A 15 -10.39 -2.82 4.32
CA HIS A 15 -10.00 -4.00 5.06
C HIS A 15 -9.04 -4.85 4.21
N MET A 16 -7.88 -5.17 4.77
CA MET A 16 -6.89 -6.01 4.12
C MET A 16 -7.18 -7.48 4.42
N HIS A 17 -6.99 -8.34 3.43
CA HIS A 17 -7.27 -9.77 3.53
C HIS A 17 -6.18 -10.58 4.24
N TYR A 18 -5.15 -9.93 4.76
CA TYR A 18 -4.02 -10.61 5.38
C TYR A 18 -4.39 -11.30 6.69
N CYS A 19 -3.79 -12.46 6.94
CA CYS A 19 -3.95 -13.18 8.20
C CYS A 19 -3.49 -12.32 9.39
N PRO A 20 -4.11 -12.46 10.58
CA PRO A 20 -3.62 -11.85 11.81
C PRO A 20 -2.15 -12.21 12.07
N GLY A 21 -1.32 -11.21 12.38
CA GLY A 21 0.12 -11.39 12.58
C GLY A 21 0.97 -11.35 11.31
N CYS A 22 0.34 -11.29 10.13
CA CYS A 22 1.07 -11.12 8.86
C CYS A 22 1.63 -9.69 8.72
N THR A 23 2.87 -9.57 8.25
CA THR A 23 3.57 -8.27 8.16
C THR A 23 3.23 -7.46 6.91
N HIS A 24 2.50 -8.01 5.94
CA HIS A 24 2.15 -7.30 4.71
C HIS A 24 1.38 -6.00 4.97
N GLY A 25 0.47 -5.98 5.94
CA GLY A 25 -0.27 -4.76 6.30
C GLY A 25 0.62 -3.67 6.88
N ILE A 26 1.63 -4.05 7.67
CA ILE A 26 2.64 -3.11 8.20
C ILE A 26 3.51 -2.58 7.05
N ILE A 27 3.96 -3.45 6.15
CA ILE A 27 4.77 -3.07 4.99
C ILE A 27 4.00 -2.09 4.10
N HIS A 28 2.74 -2.36 3.79
CA HIS A 28 1.91 -1.44 3.00
C HIS A 28 1.76 -0.06 3.65
N ARG A 29 1.56 -0.03 4.97
CA ARG A 29 1.51 1.21 5.72
C ARG A 29 2.82 1.99 5.63
N LEU A 30 3.96 1.35 5.86
CA LEU A 30 5.27 2.00 5.81
C LEU A 30 5.55 2.58 4.42
N VAL A 31 5.23 1.84 3.36
CA VAL A 31 5.38 2.33 1.99
C VAL A 31 4.47 3.54 1.74
N ALA A 32 3.23 3.51 2.22
CA ALA A 32 2.31 4.64 2.08
C ALA A 32 2.75 5.88 2.88
N GLU A 33 3.30 5.69 4.09
CA GLU A 33 3.89 6.78 4.89
C GLU A 33 5.03 7.47 4.11
N VAL A 34 5.91 6.69 3.47
CA VAL A 34 7.01 7.25 2.66
C VAL A 34 6.50 7.95 1.40
N ILE A 35 5.47 7.43 0.73
CA ILE A 35 4.84 8.10 -0.43
C ILE A 35 4.29 9.47 -0.03
N ASP A 36 3.62 9.55 1.12
CA ASP A 36 3.09 10.80 1.66
C ASP A 36 4.21 11.77 2.05
N GLU A 37 5.22 11.30 2.77
CA GLU A 37 6.37 12.11 3.23
C GLU A 37 7.13 12.72 2.06
N LEU A 38 7.27 11.97 0.96
CA LEU A 38 7.91 12.45 -0.26
C LEU A 38 6.98 13.32 -1.12
N GLY A 39 5.67 13.32 -0.86
CA GLY A 39 4.69 14.05 -1.65
C GLY A 39 4.55 13.56 -3.10
N ILE A 40 4.72 12.25 -3.32
CA ILE A 40 4.81 11.65 -4.66
C ILE A 40 3.59 10.81 -5.07
N GLU A 41 2.49 10.83 -4.32
CA GLU A 41 1.28 10.03 -4.64
C GLU A 41 0.81 10.20 -6.09
N GLY A 42 0.62 11.45 -6.54
CA GLY A 42 0.20 11.76 -7.92
C GLY A 42 1.28 11.54 -9.01
N LYS A 43 2.45 11.02 -8.63
CA LYS A 43 3.57 10.67 -9.54
C LYS A 43 4.01 9.22 -9.39
N THR A 44 3.32 8.45 -8.56
CA THR A 44 3.66 7.05 -8.27
C THR A 44 2.74 6.15 -9.07
N VAL A 45 3.32 5.16 -9.76
CA VAL A 45 2.58 4.02 -10.32
C VAL A 45 3.14 2.75 -9.71
N GLY A 46 2.28 1.94 -9.10
CA GLY A 46 2.67 0.67 -8.51
C GLY A 46 2.56 -0.50 -9.48
N VAL A 47 3.38 -1.52 -9.26
CA VAL A 47 3.27 -2.80 -9.94
C VAL A 47 2.87 -3.87 -8.91
N ALA A 48 1.68 -4.43 -9.09
CA ALA A 48 1.12 -5.44 -8.23
C ALA A 48 1.73 -6.82 -8.54
N SER A 49 2.22 -7.49 -7.49
CA SER A 49 2.84 -8.81 -7.61
C SER A 49 1.79 -9.93 -7.67
N VAL A 50 2.26 -11.17 -7.69
CA VAL A 50 1.41 -12.36 -7.53
C VAL A 50 1.82 -13.08 -6.25
N GLY A 51 0.85 -13.33 -5.38
CA GLY A 51 1.03 -13.89 -4.03
C GLY A 51 0.03 -13.27 -3.06
N CYS A 52 0.23 -13.41 -1.75
CA CYS A 52 -0.65 -12.77 -0.77
C CYS A 52 -0.75 -11.25 -1.00
N SER A 53 0.32 -10.59 -1.43
CA SER A 53 0.33 -9.14 -1.67
C SER A 53 -0.32 -8.67 -2.98
N TYR A 54 -0.91 -9.57 -3.78
CA TYR A 54 -1.42 -9.22 -5.11
C TYR A 54 -2.47 -8.11 -5.10
N ASN A 55 -3.26 -7.99 -4.04
CA ASN A 55 -4.31 -6.98 -3.90
C ASN A 55 -3.79 -5.57 -3.53
N ASN A 56 -2.48 -5.30 -3.60
CA ASN A 56 -1.96 -3.96 -3.30
C ASN A 56 -2.57 -2.86 -4.19
N TYR A 57 -2.98 -3.16 -5.43
CA TYR A 57 -3.74 -2.23 -6.27
C TYR A 57 -5.09 -1.78 -5.67
N GLU A 58 -5.66 -2.57 -4.77
CA GLU A 58 -6.88 -2.23 -4.02
C GLU A 58 -6.60 -1.40 -2.76
N TYR A 59 -5.35 -1.33 -2.32
CA TYR A 59 -4.97 -0.76 -1.01
C TYR A 59 -4.30 0.60 -1.09
N PHE A 60 -3.58 0.89 -2.17
CA PHE A 60 -2.95 2.19 -2.34
C PHE A 60 -3.86 3.17 -3.11
N ASN A 61 -3.70 4.46 -2.82
CA ASN A 61 -4.37 5.57 -3.50
C ASN A 61 -3.60 6.07 -4.73
N CYS A 62 -2.68 5.28 -5.28
CA CYS A 62 -2.02 5.54 -6.55
C CYS A 62 -2.44 4.52 -7.62
N ASP A 63 -2.21 4.85 -8.88
CA ASP A 63 -2.46 3.94 -9.99
C ASP A 63 -1.57 2.70 -9.88
N MET A 64 -2.12 1.52 -10.15
CA MET A 64 -1.39 0.28 -10.08
C MET A 64 -1.77 -0.68 -11.21
N ALA A 65 -0.79 -1.45 -11.69
CA ALA A 65 -1.00 -2.49 -12.69
C ALA A 65 -0.53 -3.86 -12.16
N GLN A 66 -1.34 -4.90 -12.37
CA GLN A 66 -0.96 -6.27 -11.98
C GLN A 66 -0.04 -6.91 -13.01
N ALA A 67 1.13 -7.35 -12.55
CA ALA A 67 2.09 -8.09 -13.36
C ALA A 67 1.84 -9.60 -13.30
N ALA A 68 2.37 -10.31 -14.30
CA ALA A 68 2.45 -11.76 -14.27
C ALA A 68 3.39 -12.24 -13.14
N HIS A 69 3.23 -13.49 -12.71
CA HIS A 69 4.04 -14.05 -11.64
C HIS A 69 5.54 -13.95 -11.95
N GLY A 70 6.31 -13.35 -11.03
CA GLY A 70 7.75 -13.12 -11.19
C GLY A 70 8.13 -12.02 -12.20
N ARG A 71 7.20 -11.11 -12.53
CA ARG A 71 7.38 -10.01 -13.50
C ARG A 71 6.95 -8.64 -12.99
N ALA A 72 6.79 -8.53 -11.67
CA ALA A 72 6.48 -7.27 -10.98
C ALA A 72 7.75 -6.47 -10.69
#